data_AF-A0A0H3KHH7-F1
#
_entry.id   AF-A0A0H3KHH7-F1
#
_cell.length_a   1.000
_cell.length_b   1.000
_cell.length_c   1.000
_cell.angle_alpha   90.00
_cell.angle_beta   90.00
_cell.angle_gamma   90.00
#
_symmetry.space_group_name_H-M   'P 1'
#
loop_
_entity.id
_entity.type
_entity.pdbx_description
1 polymer ?
#
loop_
_entity_poly.entity_id
_entity_poly.type
_entity_poly.pdbx_seq_one_letter_code
_entity_poly.pdbx_strand_id
1 'polypeptide(L)'
;MQGIAADSEKDPGPADADREAKRAAARLKAKESLIASLAGGDFSNQQTRVAHILNLHPAARNSDVALALKYWETFQPEIYNPGGIKPADFFKLDRVPFLVRARAKIQNEYELFQAEEKVRRRRKGREDEMREAVLNDEAPRQMLQVFSDETGKGEDHVIIGSVWVLNGRAVYDVSKAIRDWQAVSKFARREIHFSAFGKGDVDAVTDYLNVVAANREFLSFKLIAVNKRNSRRPIDEVVQRLHEFMLVRGLRHEIESGRVGVPRHVAVTMDEEQSIDRIALTEIRNRVSEGIERANLDGVTLDERFNTVSSKDSALVQLADVVAGAANRQLNFKGERNYKDEIADRVMDVLELKLEEDEAPGVDAAVLFRI
;
A
#
# COMPACT_ATOMS: atom_id res chain seq x y z
N MET A 1 -12.04 -1.30 67.44
CA MET A 1 -12.04 -0.32 66.34
C MET A 1 -10.61 -0.10 65.91
N GLN A 2 -10.16 -0.79 64.86
CA GLN A 2 -8.90 -0.51 64.17
C GLN A 2 -9.26 0.01 62.78
N GLY A 3 -8.81 1.23 62.49
CA GLY A 3 -9.13 1.96 61.27
C GLY A 3 -8.40 1.38 60.06
N ILE A 4 -9.15 1.23 58.98
CA ILE A 4 -8.68 0.91 57.64
C ILE A 4 -7.98 2.15 57.11
N ALA A 5 -6.66 2.07 56.85
CA ALA A 5 -5.95 3.09 56.11
C ALA A 5 -6.28 2.94 54.62
N ALA A 6 -6.94 3.96 54.07
CA ALA A 6 -7.20 4.08 52.64
C ALA A 6 -5.88 4.29 51.89
N ASP A 7 -5.63 3.43 50.91
CA ASP A 7 -4.56 3.60 49.92
C ASP A 7 -4.87 4.86 49.11
N SER A 8 -4.10 5.92 49.34
CA SER A 8 -4.19 7.16 48.58
C SER A 8 -3.64 6.90 47.18
N GLU A 9 -4.51 6.89 46.16
CA GLU A 9 -4.12 7.09 44.76
C GLU A 9 -3.30 8.38 44.68
N LYS A 10 -1.98 8.24 44.51
CA LYS A 10 -1.10 9.37 44.25
C LYS A 10 -1.33 9.81 42.82
N ASP A 11 -2.00 10.95 42.66
CA ASP A 11 -2.00 11.68 41.39
C ASP A 11 -0.57 11.90 40.90
N PRO A 12 -0.26 11.59 39.63
CA PRO A 12 1.07 11.77 39.09
C PRO A 12 1.45 13.26 39.13
N GLY A 13 2.60 13.56 39.73
CA GLY A 13 3.10 14.94 39.80
C GLY A 13 3.31 15.55 38.41
N PRO A 14 3.34 16.89 38.28
CA PRO A 14 3.39 17.58 36.98
C PRO A 14 4.58 17.21 36.09
N ALA A 15 5.70 16.76 36.67
CA ALA A 15 6.87 16.27 35.94
C ALA A 15 6.68 14.86 35.34
N ASP A 16 5.84 14.02 35.95
CA ASP A 16 5.51 12.69 35.44
C ASP A 16 4.45 12.77 34.33
N ALA A 17 3.51 13.70 34.44
CA ALA A 17 2.53 13.99 33.40
C ALA A 17 3.19 14.51 32.09
N ASP A 18 4.18 15.41 32.17
CA ASP A 18 4.91 15.89 30.98
C ASP A 18 5.73 14.76 30.31
N ARG A 19 6.34 13.87 31.10
CA ARG A 19 7.07 12.70 30.59
C ARG A 19 6.14 11.71 29.91
N GLU A 20 4.95 11.47 30.47
CA GLU A 20 3.95 10.60 29.89
C GLU A 20 3.39 11.17 28.58
N ALA A 21 3.09 12.47 28.54
CA ALA A 21 2.66 13.16 27.33
C ALA A 21 3.71 13.05 26.21
N LYS A 22 5.00 13.26 26.52
CA LYS A 22 6.11 13.07 25.56
C LYS A 22 6.21 11.63 25.07
N ARG A 23 6.06 10.65 25.96
CA ARG A 23 6.06 9.22 25.58
C ARG A 23 4.85 8.85 24.74
N ALA A 24 3.68 9.41 25.03
CA ALA A 24 2.47 9.20 24.23
C ALA A 24 2.62 9.79 22.82
N ALA A 25 3.13 11.02 22.72
CA ALA A 25 3.42 11.67 21.43
C ALA A 25 4.45 10.87 20.61
N ALA A 26 5.52 10.39 21.24
CA ALA A 26 6.52 9.55 20.58
C ALA A 26 5.94 8.22 20.09
N ARG A 27 5.06 7.58 20.89
CA ARG A 27 4.35 6.36 20.49
C ARG A 27 3.44 6.60 19.30
N LEU A 28 2.66 7.69 19.32
CA LEU A 28 1.78 8.06 18.20
C LEU A 28 2.59 8.32 16.93
N LYS A 29 3.69 9.08 17.02
CA LYS A 29 4.58 9.32 15.87
C LYS A 29 5.16 8.03 15.31
N ALA A 30 5.59 7.11 16.17
CA ALA A 30 6.14 5.82 15.74
C ALA A 30 5.06 4.92 15.12
N LYS A 31 3.83 4.94 15.65
CA LYS A 31 2.67 4.26 15.06
C LYS A 31 2.39 4.78 13.66
N GLU A 32 2.31 6.10 13.48
CA GLU A 32 2.03 6.70 12.16
C GLU A 32 3.16 6.41 11.17
N SER A 33 4.42 6.50 11.60
CA SER A 33 5.58 6.16 10.77
C SER A 33 5.57 4.69 10.32
N LEU A 34 5.18 3.76 11.20
CA LEU A 34 5.05 2.35 10.85
C LEU A 34 3.94 2.13 9.81
N ILE A 35 2.79 2.79 9.97
CA ILE A 35 1.69 2.66 9.01
C ILE A 35 2.08 3.26 7.67
N ALA A 36 2.73 4.43 7.65
CA ALA A 36 3.24 5.03 6.41
C ALA A 36 4.24 4.11 5.71
N SER A 37 5.19 3.52 6.46
CA SER A 37 6.16 2.57 5.91
C SER A 37 5.46 1.33 5.32
N LEU A 38 4.45 0.79 6.02
CA LEU A 38 3.69 -0.36 5.54
C LEU A 38 2.87 -0.01 4.28
N ALA A 39 2.22 1.16 4.28
CA ALA A 39 1.43 1.66 3.17
C ALA A 39 2.27 2.00 1.94
N GLY A 40 3.52 2.42 2.12
CA GLY A 40 4.49 2.68 1.04
C GLY A 40 5.28 1.44 0.61
N GLY A 41 5.04 0.28 1.23
CA GLY A 41 5.81 -0.93 0.95
C GLY A 41 7.30 -0.79 1.30
N ASP A 42 7.67 0.04 2.27
CA ASP A 42 9.04 0.11 2.80
C ASP A 42 9.29 -0.99 3.83
N PHE A 43 10.01 -2.02 3.38
CA PHE A 43 10.37 -3.17 4.19
C PHE A 43 11.85 -3.12 4.62
N SER A 44 12.46 -1.93 4.70
CA SER A 44 13.83 -1.74 5.18
C SER A 44 14.01 -2.15 6.65
N ASN A 45 12.97 -1.95 7.47
CA ASN A 45 12.99 -2.23 8.91
C ASN A 45 12.25 -3.54 9.26
N GLN A 46 12.83 -4.31 10.19
CA GLN A 46 12.23 -5.51 10.77
C GLN A 46 10.81 -5.27 11.33
N GLN A 47 10.54 -4.12 11.95
CA GLN A 47 9.21 -3.81 12.47
C GLN A 47 8.16 -3.73 11.37
N THR A 48 8.47 -3.08 10.24
CA THR A 48 7.55 -3.00 9.10
C THR A 48 7.33 -4.35 8.46
N ARG A 49 8.39 -5.16 8.34
CA ARG A 49 8.29 -6.56 7.89
C ARG A 49 7.38 -7.40 8.80
N VAL A 50 7.50 -7.27 10.12
CA VAL A 50 6.59 -7.94 11.07
C VAL A 50 5.16 -7.44 10.90
N ALA A 51 4.95 -6.12 10.81
CA ALA A 51 3.63 -5.55 10.57
C ALA A 51 2.97 -6.08 9.29
N HIS A 52 3.75 -6.26 8.23
CA HIS A 52 3.30 -6.87 6.98
C HIS A 52 2.78 -8.29 7.16
N ILE A 53 3.55 -9.15 7.84
CA ILE A 53 3.13 -10.53 8.13
C ILE A 53 1.86 -10.55 9.00
N LEU A 54 1.79 -9.68 10.01
CA LEU A 54 0.60 -9.58 10.86
C LEU A 54 -0.64 -9.09 10.09
N ASN A 55 -0.45 -8.24 9.08
CA ASN A 55 -1.54 -7.79 8.22
C ASN A 55 -2.05 -8.93 7.33
N LEU A 56 -1.14 -9.65 6.67
CA LEU A 56 -1.46 -10.72 5.71
C LEU A 56 -1.91 -12.03 6.37
N HIS A 57 -1.37 -12.38 7.53
CA HIS A 57 -1.61 -13.68 8.16
C HIS A 57 -2.21 -13.49 9.56
N PRO A 58 -3.55 -13.55 9.71
CA PRO A 58 -4.20 -13.46 11.02
C PRO A 58 -3.65 -14.44 12.07
N ALA A 59 -3.31 -15.67 11.68
CA ALA A 59 -2.68 -16.66 12.56
C ALA A 59 -1.37 -16.16 13.21
N ALA A 60 -0.58 -15.35 12.51
CA ALA A 60 0.66 -14.78 13.03
C ALA A 60 0.42 -13.74 14.15
N ARG A 61 -0.79 -13.18 14.26
CA ARG A 61 -1.19 -12.29 15.37
C ARG A 61 -1.29 -13.05 16.68
N ASN A 62 -1.58 -14.34 16.60
CA ASN A 62 -1.84 -15.21 17.74
C ASN A 62 -0.64 -16.11 18.09
N SER A 63 0.25 -16.43 17.13
CA SER A 63 1.34 -17.39 17.29
C SER A 63 2.72 -16.83 16.91
N ASP A 64 3.70 -16.97 17.81
CA ASP A 64 5.10 -16.62 17.55
C ASP A 64 5.75 -17.52 16.51
N VAL A 65 5.36 -18.79 16.48
CA VAL A 65 5.87 -19.77 15.50
C VAL A 65 5.33 -19.42 14.12
N ALA A 66 4.02 -19.17 13.99
CA ALA A 66 3.42 -18.79 12.71
C ALA A 66 4.05 -17.49 12.16
N LEU A 67 4.25 -16.50 13.04
CA LEU A 67 4.94 -15.27 12.68
C LEU A 67 6.35 -15.53 12.15
N ALA A 68 7.16 -16.32 12.86
CA ALA A 68 8.54 -16.59 12.46
C ALA A 68 8.61 -17.31 11.10
N LEU A 69 7.83 -18.38 10.92
CA LEU A 69 7.85 -19.17 9.68
C LEU A 69 7.42 -18.32 8.47
N LYS A 70 6.29 -17.58 8.57
CA LYS A 70 5.83 -16.71 7.47
C LYS A 70 6.75 -15.53 7.22
N TYR A 71 7.40 -15.01 8.26
CA TYR A 71 8.42 -13.98 8.11
C TYR A 71 9.61 -14.49 7.29
N TRP A 72 10.16 -15.65 7.65
CA TRP A 72 11.32 -16.21 6.95
C TRP A 72 10.97 -16.63 5.52
N GLU A 73 9.80 -17.21 5.29
CA GLU A 73 9.28 -17.56 3.96
C GLU A 73 9.16 -16.32 3.04
N THR A 74 8.84 -15.16 3.61
CA THR A 74 8.62 -13.92 2.85
C THR A 74 9.92 -13.14 2.65
N PHE A 75 10.70 -12.94 3.71
CA PHE A 75 11.83 -12.00 3.73
C PHE A 75 13.20 -12.65 3.71
N GLN A 76 13.30 -13.97 3.90
CA GLN A 76 14.55 -14.74 3.81
C GLN A 76 14.38 -16.05 3.00
N PRO A 77 13.70 -16.01 1.82
CA PRO A 77 13.39 -17.22 1.05
C PRO A 77 14.64 -17.99 0.57
N GLU A 78 15.78 -17.30 0.47
CA GLU A 78 17.09 -17.88 0.13
C GLU A 78 17.68 -18.75 1.25
N ILE A 79 17.21 -18.55 2.49
CA ILE A 79 17.67 -19.27 3.69
C ILE A 79 16.64 -20.32 4.12
N TYR A 80 15.35 -19.96 4.06
CA TYR A 80 14.24 -20.80 4.49
C TYR A 80 13.20 -20.96 3.40
N ASN A 81 12.75 -22.20 3.17
CA ASN A 81 11.55 -22.50 2.42
C ASN A 81 10.73 -23.59 3.14
N PRO A 82 9.45 -23.78 2.80
CA PRO A 82 8.61 -24.81 3.43
C PRO A 82 9.15 -26.24 3.30
N GLY A 83 10.01 -26.51 2.31
CA GLY A 83 10.67 -27.79 2.11
C GLY A 83 11.88 -28.04 3.03
N GLY A 84 12.35 -27.02 3.76
CA GLY A 84 13.35 -27.18 4.82
C GLY A 84 14.42 -26.10 4.87
N ILE A 85 15.28 -26.19 5.89
CA ILE A 85 16.44 -25.32 6.11
C ILE A 85 17.69 -26.17 6.38
N LYS A 86 18.85 -25.71 5.87
CA LYS A 86 20.13 -26.35 6.18
C LYS A 86 20.55 -25.99 7.62
N PRO A 87 21.08 -26.93 8.42
CA PRO A 87 21.51 -26.63 9.80
C PRO A 87 22.50 -25.46 9.92
N ALA A 88 23.41 -25.31 8.95
CA ALA A 88 24.37 -24.20 8.91
C ALA A 88 23.71 -22.81 8.71
N ASP A 89 22.54 -22.79 8.07
CA ASP A 89 21.82 -21.58 7.72
C ASP A 89 20.82 -21.16 8.81
N PHE A 90 20.52 -22.04 9.77
CA PHE A 90 19.62 -21.76 10.90
C PHE A 90 20.05 -20.52 11.72
N PHE A 91 21.36 -20.31 11.88
CA PHE A 91 21.91 -19.19 12.64
C PHE A 91 21.92 -17.86 11.86
N LYS A 92 21.63 -17.90 10.55
CA LYS A 92 21.53 -16.71 9.70
C LYS A 92 20.12 -16.11 9.66
N LEU A 93 19.12 -16.89 10.10
CA LEU A 93 17.74 -16.41 10.19
C LEU A 93 17.60 -15.32 11.25
N ASP A 94 16.67 -14.39 10.99
CA ASP A 94 16.31 -13.38 11.97
C ASP A 94 15.75 -14.05 13.22
N ARG A 95 16.30 -13.68 14.38
CA ARG A 95 16.03 -14.41 15.62
C ARG A 95 14.60 -14.18 16.08
N VAL A 96 13.90 -15.27 16.36
CA VAL A 96 12.51 -15.30 16.86
C VAL A 96 12.27 -14.31 18.01
N PRO A 97 13.12 -14.18 19.05
CA PRO A 97 12.88 -13.22 20.13
C PRO A 97 12.78 -11.76 19.68
N PHE A 98 13.46 -11.36 18.61
CA PHE A 98 13.31 -10.01 18.05
C PHE A 98 11.96 -9.85 17.34
N LEU A 99 11.51 -10.87 16.60
CA LEU A 99 10.19 -10.88 15.94
C LEU A 99 9.07 -10.80 16.98
N VAL A 100 9.15 -11.59 18.06
CA VAL A 100 8.17 -11.57 19.17
C VAL A 100 8.10 -10.18 19.81
N ARG A 101 9.26 -9.55 20.08
CA ARG A 101 9.31 -8.19 20.64
C ARG A 101 8.70 -7.16 19.71
N ALA A 102 9.00 -7.24 18.41
CA ALA A 102 8.39 -6.36 17.41
C ALA A 102 6.87 -6.53 17.37
N ARG A 103 6.36 -7.78 17.36
CA ARG A 103 4.92 -8.06 17.42
C ARG A 103 4.29 -7.47 18.69
N ALA A 104 4.88 -7.73 19.85
CA ALA A 104 4.37 -7.23 21.12
C ALA A 104 4.30 -5.71 21.15
N LYS A 105 5.30 -5.02 20.58
CA LYS A 105 5.29 -3.56 20.45
C LYS A 105 4.17 -3.08 19.52
N ILE A 106 4.01 -3.70 18.34
CA ILE A 106 2.97 -3.35 17.37
C ILE A 106 1.57 -3.56 17.95
N GLN A 107 1.35 -4.68 18.64
CA GLN A 107 0.04 -4.99 19.22
C GLN A 107 -0.23 -4.19 20.50
N ASN A 108 0.71 -4.12 21.44
CA ASN A 108 0.40 -3.54 22.76
C ASN A 108 0.63 -2.03 22.81
N GLU A 109 1.68 -1.52 22.15
CA GLU A 109 2.00 -0.09 22.21
C GLU A 109 1.30 0.70 21.10
N TYR A 110 1.14 0.11 19.91
CA TYR A 110 0.51 0.79 18.76
C TYR A 110 -0.95 0.40 18.57
N GLU A 111 -1.41 -0.64 19.25
CA GLU A 111 -2.78 -1.16 19.14
C GLU A 111 -3.15 -1.61 17.72
N LEU A 112 -2.15 -2.02 16.94
CA LEU A 112 -2.32 -2.47 15.55
C LEU A 112 -2.34 -4.01 15.47
N PHE A 113 -3.12 -4.55 14.52
CA PHE A 113 -3.17 -5.99 14.22
C PHE A 113 -3.37 -6.87 15.47
N GLN A 114 -4.37 -6.49 16.28
CA GLN A 114 -4.66 -7.15 17.56
C GLN A 114 -4.89 -8.65 17.40
N ALA A 115 -4.44 -9.39 18.41
CA ALA A 115 -4.78 -10.80 18.57
C ALA A 115 -6.28 -10.96 18.86
N GLU A 116 -6.84 -12.10 18.48
CA GLU A 116 -8.27 -12.35 18.70
C GLU A 116 -8.63 -12.38 20.20
N GLU A 117 -9.82 -11.91 20.54
CA GLU A 117 -10.25 -11.71 21.93
C GLU A 117 -10.24 -13.02 22.75
N LYS A 118 -10.58 -14.15 22.09
CA LYS A 118 -10.54 -15.50 22.68
C LYS A 118 -9.11 -15.93 23.05
N VAL A 119 -8.11 -15.50 22.30
CA VAL A 119 -6.68 -15.82 22.54
C VAL A 119 -6.10 -14.89 23.61
N ARG A 120 -6.50 -13.60 23.66
CA ARG A 120 -6.08 -12.65 24.71
C ARG A 120 -6.41 -13.16 26.12
N ARG A 121 -7.53 -13.87 26.32
CA ARG A 121 -7.96 -14.39 27.64
C ARG A 121 -7.40 -15.77 28.01
N ARG A 122 -6.80 -16.54 27.07
CA ARG A 122 -6.48 -17.98 27.25
C ARG A 122 -5.01 -18.38 27.02
N ARG A 123 -4.07 -17.42 26.98
CA ARG A 123 -2.65 -17.62 26.59
C ARG A 123 -1.81 -18.63 27.42
N LYS A 124 -2.42 -19.43 28.29
CA LYS A 124 -1.73 -20.31 29.24
C LYS A 124 -1.87 -21.83 28.99
N GLY A 125 -2.31 -22.31 27.83
CA GLY A 125 -2.43 -23.78 27.69
C GLY A 125 -2.74 -24.42 26.35
N ARG A 126 -2.28 -23.89 25.20
CA ARG A 126 -2.53 -24.56 23.90
C ARG A 126 -1.38 -24.46 22.90
N GLU A 127 -0.28 -25.12 23.23
CA GLU A 127 0.84 -25.33 22.30
C GLU A 127 0.40 -26.22 21.11
N ASP A 128 -0.48 -27.19 21.35
CA ASP A 128 -0.96 -28.13 20.33
C ASP A 128 -1.94 -27.53 19.29
N GLU A 129 -2.90 -26.68 19.68
CA GLU A 129 -3.75 -25.98 18.70
C GLU A 129 -2.96 -24.96 17.88
N MET A 130 -1.94 -24.33 18.46
CA MET A 130 -1.04 -23.43 17.72
C MET A 130 -0.17 -24.20 16.73
N ARG A 131 0.19 -25.45 17.05
CA ARG A 131 0.90 -26.36 16.15
C ARG A 131 -0.02 -26.78 14.99
N GLU A 132 -1.28 -27.11 15.26
CA GLU A 132 -2.28 -27.39 14.22
C GLU A 132 -2.53 -26.20 13.30
N ALA A 133 -2.67 -24.97 13.81
CA ALA A 133 -2.88 -23.78 12.94
C ALA A 133 -1.67 -23.49 12.02
N VAL A 134 -0.45 -23.78 12.49
CA VAL A 134 0.78 -23.71 11.67
C VAL A 134 0.82 -24.84 10.64
N LEU A 135 0.37 -26.04 11.02
CA LEU A 135 0.31 -27.20 10.12
C LEU A 135 -0.83 -27.10 9.09
N ASN A 136 -1.91 -26.40 9.43
CA ASN A 136 -3.10 -26.24 8.58
C ASN A 136 -2.95 -25.13 7.54
N ASP A 137 -1.81 -24.43 7.50
CA ASP A 137 -1.46 -23.37 6.53
C ASP A 137 -2.65 -22.46 6.20
N GLU A 138 -3.24 -21.84 7.23
CA GLU A 138 -4.40 -20.96 7.05
C GLU A 138 -4.14 -19.94 5.94
N ALA A 139 -5.07 -19.89 4.98
CA ALA A 139 -4.91 -19.08 3.79
C ALA A 139 -4.69 -17.60 4.17
N PRO A 140 -3.71 -16.93 3.53
CA PRO A 140 -3.47 -15.52 3.77
C PRO A 140 -4.72 -14.70 3.48
N ARG A 141 -4.87 -13.59 4.21
CA ARG A 141 -5.84 -12.56 3.91
C ARG A 141 -5.62 -12.12 2.47
N GLN A 142 -6.67 -12.26 1.67
CA GLN A 142 -6.68 -11.86 0.28
C GLN A 142 -6.69 -10.32 0.21
N MET A 143 -5.50 -9.73 0.03
CA MET A 143 -5.28 -8.29 -0.02
C MET A 143 -5.06 -7.81 -1.47
N LEU A 144 -5.68 -6.68 -1.80
CA LEU A 144 -5.44 -5.87 -2.99
C LEU A 144 -4.97 -4.50 -2.51
N GLN A 145 -3.88 -4.00 -3.07
CA GLN A 145 -3.32 -2.70 -2.68
C GLN A 145 -3.29 -1.76 -3.88
N VAL A 146 -3.87 -0.59 -3.73
CA VAL A 146 -3.93 0.44 -4.76
C VAL A 146 -3.00 1.57 -4.39
N PHE A 147 -2.09 1.91 -5.30
CA PHE A 147 -1.20 3.05 -5.22
C PHE A 147 -1.60 4.03 -6.30
N SER A 148 -1.74 5.31 -5.99
CA SER A 148 -2.19 6.29 -6.98
C SER A 148 -1.46 7.62 -6.86
N ASP A 149 -1.33 8.28 -8.00
CA ASP A 149 -0.82 9.64 -8.12
C ASP A 149 -1.70 10.44 -9.09
N GLU A 150 -1.70 11.76 -8.96
CA GLU A 150 -2.48 12.67 -9.77
C GLU A 150 -1.63 13.68 -10.53
N THR A 151 -2.09 14.07 -11.71
CA THR A 151 -1.36 15.02 -12.55
C THR A 151 -2.29 15.86 -13.42
N GLY A 152 -1.73 16.88 -14.08
CA GLY A 152 -2.48 17.77 -14.97
C GLY A 152 -3.37 18.78 -14.26
N LYS A 153 -3.21 19.04 -12.94
CA LYS A 153 -3.99 20.04 -12.17
C LYS A 153 -3.94 21.47 -12.75
N GLY A 154 -2.93 21.80 -13.55
CA GLY A 154 -2.82 23.07 -14.30
C GLY A 154 -3.21 23.01 -15.79
N GLU A 155 -3.50 21.84 -16.35
CA GLU A 155 -3.67 21.61 -17.80
C GLU A 155 -5.14 21.42 -18.21
N ASP A 156 -5.44 20.96 -19.43
CA ASP A 156 -6.84 20.80 -19.86
C ASP A 156 -7.49 19.54 -19.24
N HIS A 157 -6.73 18.45 -19.11
CA HIS A 157 -7.16 17.21 -18.48
C HIS A 157 -6.53 17.05 -17.09
N VAL A 158 -7.34 16.63 -16.12
CA VAL A 158 -6.88 16.10 -14.82
C VAL A 158 -6.87 14.60 -14.91
N ILE A 159 -5.79 13.97 -14.45
CA ILE A 159 -5.59 12.53 -14.60
C ILE A 159 -5.20 11.94 -13.25
N ILE A 160 -5.75 10.78 -12.95
CA ILE A 160 -5.27 9.90 -11.88
C ILE A 160 -4.72 8.64 -12.52
N GLY A 161 -3.47 8.33 -12.21
CA GLY A 161 -2.85 7.04 -12.51
C GLY A 161 -2.78 6.19 -11.25
N SER A 162 -2.98 4.88 -11.41
CA SER A 162 -2.92 3.95 -10.30
C SER A 162 -2.33 2.61 -10.68
N VAL A 163 -1.63 2.02 -9.71
CA VAL A 163 -1.04 0.68 -9.74
C VAL A 163 -1.74 -0.17 -8.70
N TRP A 164 -2.32 -1.27 -9.14
CA TRP A 164 -3.08 -2.19 -8.34
C TRP A 164 -2.27 -3.47 -8.19
N VAL A 165 -1.79 -3.73 -6.98
CA VAL A 165 -1.11 -4.98 -6.65
C VAL A 165 -2.14 -5.97 -6.15
N LEU A 166 -2.40 -7.00 -6.95
CA LEU A 166 -3.53 -7.92 -6.77
C LEU A 166 -3.31 -8.96 -5.67
N ASN A 167 -2.07 -9.06 -5.17
CA ASN A 167 -1.68 -9.96 -4.08
C ASN A 167 -0.82 -9.20 -3.07
N GLY A 168 -1.18 -9.31 -1.78
CA GLY A 168 -0.46 -8.66 -0.69
C GLY A 168 1.04 -8.98 -0.61
N ARG A 169 1.47 -10.21 -0.92
CA ARG A 169 2.90 -10.59 -0.93
C ARG A 169 3.65 -9.89 -2.06
N ALA A 170 3.01 -9.76 -3.23
CA ALA A 170 3.63 -9.19 -4.43
C ALA A 170 4.04 -7.71 -4.23
N VAL A 171 3.47 -7.02 -3.24
CA VAL A 171 3.88 -5.65 -2.88
C VAL A 171 5.35 -5.63 -2.46
N TYR A 172 5.78 -6.62 -1.66
CA TYR A 172 7.19 -6.77 -1.29
C TYR A 172 8.03 -7.15 -2.50
N ASP A 173 7.61 -8.16 -3.26
CA ASP A 173 8.38 -8.69 -4.39
C ASP A 173 8.64 -7.60 -5.44
N VAL A 174 7.59 -6.86 -5.84
CA VAL A 174 7.68 -5.78 -6.83
C VAL A 174 8.48 -4.59 -6.29
N SER A 175 8.22 -4.16 -5.05
CA SER A 175 8.95 -3.03 -4.47
C SER A 175 10.43 -3.36 -4.29
N LYS A 176 10.76 -4.60 -3.92
CA LYS A 176 12.14 -5.08 -3.83
C LYS A 176 12.79 -5.11 -5.21
N ALA A 177 12.13 -5.68 -6.23
CA ALA A 177 12.66 -5.75 -7.58
C ALA A 177 12.99 -4.34 -8.14
N ILE A 178 12.10 -3.37 -7.94
CA ILE A 178 12.32 -1.98 -8.34
C ILE A 178 13.51 -1.38 -7.58
N ARG A 179 13.58 -1.54 -6.25
CA ARG A 179 14.67 -0.97 -5.44
C ARG A 179 16.02 -1.60 -5.75
N ASP A 180 16.08 -2.91 -5.95
CA ASP A 180 17.29 -3.63 -6.31
C ASP A 180 17.82 -3.16 -7.67
N TRP A 181 16.94 -3.00 -8.66
CA TRP A 181 17.29 -2.39 -9.94
C TRP A 181 17.74 -0.93 -9.77
N GLN A 182 16.99 -0.14 -9.01
CA GLN A 182 17.29 1.28 -8.81
C GLN A 182 18.70 1.45 -8.22
N ALA A 183 19.08 0.64 -7.24
CA ALA A 183 20.37 0.68 -6.55
C ALA A 183 21.58 0.46 -7.48
N VAL A 184 21.43 -0.31 -8.57
CA VAL A 184 22.49 -0.56 -9.55
C VAL A 184 22.35 0.29 -10.82
N SER A 185 21.22 0.95 -10.99
CA SER A 185 20.95 1.84 -12.11
C SER A 185 21.50 3.26 -11.86
N LYS A 186 21.41 4.10 -12.89
CA LYS A 186 21.68 5.53 -12.76
C LYS A 186 20.69 6.30 -11.88
N PHE A 187 19.59 5.67 -11.47
CA PHE A 187 18.60 6.22 -10.55
C PHE A 187 18.90 5.90 -9.08
N ALA A 188 20.04 5.30 -8.74
CA ALA A 188 20.40 4.94 -7.36
C ALA A 188 20.30 6.08 -6.34
N ARG A 189 20.37 7.34 -6.78
CA ARG A 189 20.23 8.54 -5.94
C ARG A 189 19.15 9.50 -6.45
N ARG A 190 18.30 9.05 -7.38
CA ARG A 190 17.25 9.85 -7.99
C ARG A 190 15.92 9.17 -7.77
N GLU A 191 14.92 9.98 -7.49
CA GLU A 191 13.53 9.55 -7.51
C GLU A 191 13.11 9.20 -8.94
N ILE A 192 12.31 8.14 -9.08
CA ILE A 192 11.71 7.75 -10.35
C ILE A 192 10.43 8.56 -10.49
N HIS A 193 10.55 9.76 -11.06
CA HIS A 193 9.43 10.66 -11.30
C HIS A 193 9.44 11.10 -12.76
N PHE A 194 8.31 10.96 -13.46
CA PHE A 194 8.14 11.24 -14.87
C PHE A 194 8.64 12.64 -15.26
N SER A 195 8.29 13.64 -14.44
CA SER A 195 8.68 15.03 -14.67
C SER A 195 10.20 15.24 -14.67
N ALA A 196 10.93 14.40 -13.93
CA ALA A 196 12.38 14.45 -13.73
C ALA A 196 13.18 13.63 -14.76
N PHE A 197 12.51 12.91 -15.66
CA PHE A 197 13.20 12.22 -16.75
C PHE A 197 13.76 13.21 -17.77
N GLY A 198 15.03 13.00 -18.14
CA GLY A 198 15.75 13.76 -19.15
C GLY A 198 16.00 12.96 -20.43
N LYS A 199 16.56 13.62 -21.45
CA LYS A 199 16.85 13.00 -22.76
C LYS A 199 17.73 11.75 -22.67
N GLY A 200 18.69 11.73 -21.75
CA GLY A 200 19.56 10.56 -21.56
C GLY A 200 18.89 9.41 -20.81
N ASP A 201 17.65 9.55 -20.33
CA ASP A 201 16.96 8.61 -19.46
C ASP A 201 16.21 7.48 -20.16
N VAL A 202 16.04 7.56 -21.48
CA VAL A 202 15.24 6.59 -22.27
C VAL A 202 15.61 5.13 -22.02
N ASP A 203 16.89 4.77 -22.09
CA ASP A 203 17.33 3.37 -21.91
C ASP A 203 17.09 2.87 -20.48
N ALA A 204 17.41 3.69 -19.49
CA ALA A 204 17.21 3.30 -18.09
C ALA A 204 15.73 3.26 -17.71
N VAL A 205 14.89 4.13 -18.28
CA VAL A 205 13.44 4.04 -18.12
C VAL A 205 12.91 2.77 -18.79
N THR A 206 13.49 2.35 -19.93
CA THR A 206 13.16 1.06 -20.53
C THR A 206 13.53 -0.11 -19.61
N ASP A 207 14.72 -0.09 -19.00
CA ASP A 207 15.12 -1.12 -18.03
C ASP A 207 14.18 -1.16 -16.82
N TYR A 208 13.80 0.00 -16.30
CA TYR A 208 12.80 0.12 -15.23
C TYR A 208 11.48 -0.55 -15.60
N LEU A 209 10.93 -0.22 -16.78
CA LEU A 209 9.67 -0.77 -17.27
C LEU A 209 9.77 -2.28 -17.49
N ASN A 210 10.93 -2.80 -17.90
CA ASN A 210 11.15 -4.25 -18.02
C ASN A 210 11.09 -4.96 -16.66
N VAL A 211 11.60 -4.35 -15.58
CA VAL A 211 11.46 -4.88 -14.21
C VAL A 211 9.98 -4.94 -13.81
N VAL A 212 9.22 -3.89 -14.13
CA VAL A 212 7.77 -3.84 -13.86
C VAL A 212 7.02 -4.89 -14.69
N ALA A 213 7.31 -5.00 -15.99
CA ALA A 213 6.70 -5.96 -16.89
C ALA A 213 6.98 -7.42 -16.48
N ALA A 214 8.17 -7.70 -15.95
CA ALA A 214 8.52 -9.02 -15.41
C ALA A 214 7.64 -9.44 -14.20
N ASN A 215 6.95 -8.48 -13.57
CA ASN A 215 6.02 -8.73 -12.46
C ASN A 215 4.56 -8.42 -12.82
N ARG A 216 4.24 -8.27 -14.12
CA ARG A 216 2.93 -7.80 -14.61
C ARG A 216 1.75 -8.66 -14.18
N GLU A 217 1.98 -9.95 -13.94
CA GLU A 217 0.94 -10.89 -13.48
C GLU A 217 0.27 -10.45 -12.17
N PHE A 218 1.01 -9.78 -11.30
CA PHE A 218 0.52 -9.26 -10.03
C PHE A 218 0.00 -7.82 -10.11
N LEU A 219 0.14 -7.17 -11.26
CA LEU A 219 -0.12 -5.75 -11.44
C LEU A 219 -1.31 -5.51 -12.39
N SER A 220 -2.14 -4.55 -12.02
CA SER A 220 -3.14 -3.93 -12.90
C SER A 220 -2.91 -2.42 -12.87
N PHE A 221 -2.93 -1.80 -14.05
CA PHE A 221 -2.73 -0.36 -14.19
C PHE A 221 -4.06 0.26 -14.55
N LYS A 222 -4.39 1.38 -13.92
CA LYS A 222 -5.63 2.08 -14.24
C LYS A 222 -5.42 3.57 -14.28
N LEU A 223 -5.99 4.19 -15.30
CA LEU A 223 -5.95 5.61 -15.57
C LEU A 223 -7.38 6.13 -15.61
N ILE A 224 -7.64 7.33 -15.11
CA ILE A 224 -8.91 8.01 -15.34
C ILE A 224 -8.64 9.48 -15.58
N ALA A 225 -9.31 10.07 -16.57
CA ALA A 225 -9.09 11.46 -16.96
C ALA A 225 -10.40 12.23 -17.07
N VAL A 226 -10.35 13.54 -16.88
CA VAL A 226 -11.48 14.42 -17.18
C VAL A 226 -10.97 15.74 -17.74
N ASN A 227 -11.64 16.20 -18.78
CA ASN A 227 -11.40 17.53 -19.30
C ASN A 227 -12.04 18.57 -18.37
N LYS A 228 -11.24 19.46 -17.79
CA LYS A 228 -11.71 20.48 -16.86
C LYS A 228 -12.75 21.41 -17.48
N ARG A 229 -12.70 21.63 -18.79
CA ARG A 229 -13.66 22.51 -19.48
C ARG A 229 -15.09 21.98 -19.38
N ASN A 230 -15.25 20.68 -19.15
CA ASN A 230 -16.55 20.03 -19.00
C ASN A 230 -17.05 20.06 -17.53
N SER A 231 -16.24 20.55 -16.59
CA SER A 231 -16.59 20.61 -15.17
C SER A 231 -16.58 22.05 -14.63
N ARG A 232 -17.63 22.41 -13.90
CA ARG A 232 -17.67 23.67 -13.12
C ARG A 232 -17.18 23.49 -11.68
N ARG A 233 -16.78 22.28 -11.29
CA ARG A 233 -16.36 21.96 -9.92
C ARG A 233 -14.94 22.46 -9.66
N PRO A 234 -14.61 22.80 -8.40
CA PRO A 234 -13.23 23.03 -7.99
C PRO A 234 -12.33 21.84 -8.31
N ILE A 235 -11.06 22.09 -8.61
CA ILE A 235 -10.09 21.06 -9.00
C ILE A 235 -9.96 19.94 -7.96
N ASP A 236 -9.93 20.29 -6.68
CA ASP A 236 -9.78 19.31 -5.60
C ASP A 236 -11.01 18.38 -5.51
N GLU A 237 -12.21 18.92 -5.76
CA GLU A 237 -13.43 18.11 -5.83
C GLU A 237 -13.39 17.16 -7.04
N VAL A 238 -12.86 17.63 -8.18
CA VAL A 238 -12.66 16.78 -9.37
C VAL A 238 -11.70 15.64 -9.05
N VAL A 239 -10.56 15.91 -8.41
CA VAL A 239 -9.58 14.88 -8.01
C VAL A 239 -10.21 13.84 -7.07
N GLN A 240 -10.92 14.29 -6.02
CA GLN A 240 -11.60 13.36 -5.11
C GLN A 240 -12.61 12.46 -5.83
N ARG A 241 -13.38 13.02 -6.77
CA ARG A 241 -14.34 12.27 -7.59
C ARG A 241 -13.66 11.29 -8.53
N LEU A 242 -12.55 11.69 -9.15
CA LEU A 242 -11.77 10.78 -9.98
C LEU A 242 -11.26 9.59 -9.17
N HIS A 243 -10.75 9.78 -7.93
CA HIS A 243 -10.36 8.66 -7.06
C HIS A 243 -11.54 7.73 -6.76
N GLU A 244 -12.71 8.29 -6.41
CA GLU A 244 -13.94 7.51 -6.19
C GLU A 244 -14.26 6.64 -7.41
N PHE A 245 -14.39 7.26 -8.59
CA PHE A 245 -14.72 6.54 -9.81
C PHE A 245 -13.65 5.54 -10.18
N MET A 246 -12.37 5.87 -9.96
CA MET A 246 -11.26 4.98 -10.25
C MET A 246 -11.43 3.69 -9.45
N LEU A 247 -11.51 3.82 -8.13
CA LEU A 247 -11.54 2.69 -7.21
C LEU A 247 -12.78 1.82 -7.42
N VAL A 248 -13.97 2.41 -7.53
CA VAL A 248 -15.22 1.64 -7.67
C VAL A 248 -15.23 0.85 -8.99
N ARG A 249 -14.95 1.53 -10.11
CA ARG A 249 -14.98 0.88 -11.42
C ARG A 249 -13.79 -0.05 -11.62
N GLY A 250 -12.63 0.30 -11.07
CA GLY A 250 -11.45 -0.55 -11.07
C GLY A 250 -11.66 -1.85 -10.33
N LEU A 251 -12.28 -1.80 -9.14
CA LEU A 251 -12.64 -2.99 -8.36
C LEU A 251 -13.63 -3.88 -9.13
N ARG A 252 -14.69 -3.27 -9.67
CA ARG A 252 -15.66 -3.98 -10.51
C ARG A 252 -14.97 -4.69 -11.66
N HIS A 253 -14.10 -4.00 -12.39
CA HIS A 253 -13.33 -4.57 -13.50
C HIS A 253 -12.49 -5.78 -13.07
N GLU A 254 -11.73 -5.68 -11.97
CA GLU A 254 -10.89 -6.79 -11.50
C GLU A 254 -11.70 -8.00 -11.05
N ILE A 255 -12.90 -7.78 -10.49
CA ILE A 255 -13.81 -8.85 -10.07
C ILE A 255 -14.49 -9.50 -11.29
N GLU A 256 -15.05 -8.70 -12.20
CA GLU A 256 -15.75 -9.18 -13.39
C GLU A 256 -14.83 -9.91 -14.37
N SER A 257 -13.57 -9.47 -14.50
CA SER A 257 -12.55 -10.15 -15.30
C SER A 257 -12.04 -11.46 -14.67
N GLY A 258 -12.41 -11.75 -13.42
CA GLY A 258 -11.98 -12.95 -12.70
C GLY A 258 -10.52 -12.90 -12.22
N ARG A 259 -9.80 -11.79 -12.42
CA ARG A 259 -8.43 -11.61 -11.89
C ARG A 259 -8.40 -11.52 -10.36
N VAL A 260 -9.48 -11.05 -9.76
CA VAL A 260 -9.63 -10.87 -8.31
C VAL A 260 -10.90 -11.56 -7.82
N GLY A 261 -10.75 -12.57 -6.96
CA GLY A 261 -11.87 -13.20 -6.26
C GLY A 261 -12.26 -12.48 -4.97
N VAL A 262 -13.48 -12.68 -4.49
CA VAL A 262 -13.96 -12.23 -3.17
C VAL A 262 -14.00 -13.40 -2.17
N PRO A 263 -13.85 -13.18 -0.85
CA PRO A 263 -13.69 -11.89 -0.17
C PRO A 263 -12.33 -11.23 -0.45
N ARG A 264 -12.32 -9.89 -0.55
CA ARG A 264 -11.12 -9.11 -0.87
C ARG A 264 -11.01 -7.90 0.04
N HIS A 265 -9.81 -7.69 0.58
CA HIS A 265 -9.50 -6.52 1.39
C HIS A 265 -8.66 -5.52 0.60
N VAL A 266 -9.07 -4.26 0.61
CA VAL A 266 -8.49 -3.22 -0.24
C VAL A 266 -7.82 -2.15 0.62
N ALA A 267 -6.52 -2.00 0.45
CA ALA A 267 -5.76 -0.88 0.99
C ALA A 267 -5.51 0.15 -0.12
N VAL A 268 -5.61 1.43 0.21
CA VAL A 268 -5.38 2.53 -0.74
C VAL A 268 -4.32 3.46 -0.18
N THR A 269 -3.30 3.72 -0.98
CA THR A 269 -2.19 4.65 -0.72
C THR A 269 -2.13 5.67 -1.85
N MET A 270 -2.29 6.95 -1.53
CA MET A 270 -2.15 8.06 -2.47
C MET A 270 -0.78 8.71 -2.28
N ASP A 271 -0.27 9.45 -3.27
CA ASP A 271 0.90 10.31 -3.06
C ASP A 271 0.60 11.39 -2.03
N GLU A 272 1.63 11.80 -1.29
CA GLU A 272 1.52 12.87 -0.30
C GLU A 272 1.52 14.24 -0.99
N GLU A 273 0.32 14.70 -1.31
CA GLU A 273 0.07 16.01 -1.90
C GLU A 273 -0.55 16.99 -0.88
N GLN A 274 -0.17 18.28 -0.97
CA GLN A 274 -0.68 19.31 -0.06
C GLN A 274 -2.21 19.49 -0.14
N SER A 275 -2.83 19.13 -1.27
CA SER A 275 -4.28 19.22 -1.49
C SER A 275 -5.09 18.09 -0.87
N ILE A 276 -4.45 16.99 -0.44
CA ILE A 276 -5.13 15.81 0.10
C ILE A 276 -4.84 15.71 1.60
N ASP A 277 -5.72 16.29 2.41
CA ASP A 277 -5.64 16.18 3.86
C ASP A 277 -6.40 14.94 4.39
N ARG A 278 -6.35 14.74 5.71
CA ARG A 278 -7.05 13.61 6.38
C ARG A 278 -8.57 13.66 6.22
N ILE A 279 -9.15 14.84 6.07
CA ILE A 279 -10.60 15.01 5.89
C ILE A 279 -10.95 14.55 4.47
N ALA A 280 -10.23 15.04 3.46
CA ALA A 280 -10.38 14.63 2.07
C ALA A 280 -10.22 13.10 1.91
N LEU A 281 -9.22 12.48 2.53
CA LEU A 281 -9.06 11.02 2.51
C LEU A 281 -10.25 10.27 3.10
N THR A 282 -10.79 10.78 4.22
CA THR A 282 -11.97 10.19 4.87
C THR A 282 -13.20 10.32 3.98
N GLU A 283 -13.39 11.47 3.34
CA GLU A 283 -14.47 11.68 2.39
C GLU A 283 -14.36 10.78 1.17
N ILE A 284 -13.18 10.66 0.55
CA ILE A 284 -12.96 9.75 -0.57
C ILE A 284 -13.29 8.32 -0.15
N ARG A 285 -12.79 7.87 1.01
CA ARG A 285 -13.03 6.51 1.53
C ARG A 285 -14.53 6.23 1.73
N ASN A 286 -15.27 7.18 2.29
CA ASN A 286 -16.71 7.04 2.49
C ASN A 286 -17.47 6.98 1.15
N ARG A 287 -17.14 7.87 0.21
CA ARG A 287 -17.74 7.85 -1.15
C ARG A 287 -17.44 6.54 -1.89
N VAL A 288 -16.23 6.00 -1.75
CA VAL A 288 -15.87 4.70 -2.32
C VAL A 288 -16.67 3.59 -1.66
N SER A 289 -16.85 3.60 -0.34
CA SER A 289 -17.68 2.64 0.37
C SER A 289 -19.12 2.66 -0.14
N GLU A 290 -19.73 3.84 -0.25
CA GLU A 290 -21.07 4.01 -0.82
C GLU A 290 -21.13 3.59 -2.30
N GLY A 291 -20.05 3.82 -3.06
CA GLY A 291 -19.91 3.39 -4.45
C GLY A 291 -19.84 1.87 -4.60
N ILE A 292 -19.10 1.19 -3.72
CA ILE A 292 -19.01 -0.29 -3.65
C ILE A 292 -20.39 -0.89 -3.36
N GLU A 293 -21.11 -0.32 -2.37
CA GLU A 293 -22.47 -0.75 -2.03
C GLU A 293 -23.43 -0.56 -3.21
N ARG A 294 -23.44 0.63 -3.83
CA ARG A 294 -24.29 0.90 -5.01
C ARG A 294 -23.97 0.03 -6.21
N ALA A 295 -22.71 -0.37 -6.36
CA ALA A 295 -22.26 -1.25 -7.44
C ALA A 295 -22.44 -2.74 -7.11
N ASN A 296 -23.01 -3.10 -5.96
CA ASN A 296 -23.19 -4.48 -5.47
C ASN A 296 -21.88 -5.30 -5.50
N LEU A 297 -20.77 -4.68 -5.10
CA LEU A 297 -19.47 -5.35 -5.02
C LEU A 297 -19.31 -6.08 -3.68
N ASP A 298 -20.16 -7.08 -3.46
CA ASP A 298 -20.22 -7.85 -2.21
C ASP A 298 -18.90 -8.56 -1.90
N GLY A 299 -18.53 -8.61 -0.62
CA GLY A 299 -17.30 -9.25 -0.16
C GLY A 299 -16.03 -8.42 -0.34
N VAL A 300 -16.14 -7.18 -0.83
CA VAL A 300 -15.05 -6.18 -0.78
C VAL A 300 -15.08 -5.46 0.56
N THR A 301 -13.92 -5.32 1.20
CA THR A 301 -13.77 -4.57 2.45
C THR A 301 -12.61 -3.59 2.33
N LEU A 302 -12.87 -2.31 2.53
CA LEU A 302 -11.83 -1.28 2.58
C LEU A 302 -11.11 -1.30 3.93
N ASP A 303 -9.82 -0.97 3.94
CA ASP A 303 -9.12 -0.63 5.17
C ASP A 303 -9.81 0.55 5.89
N GLU A 304 -9.60 0.63 7.20
CA GLU A 304 -10.23 1.64 8.06
C GLU A 304 -9.91 3.07 7.60
N ARG A 305 -8.71 3.27 7.06
CA ARG A 305 -8.24 4.55 6.55
C ARG A 305 -7.50 4.38 5.23
N PHE A 306 -7.66 5.37 4.35
CA PHE A 306 -6.75 5.56 3.22
C PHE A 306 -5.51 6.29 3.72
N ASN A 307 -4.36 6.00 3.12
CA ASN A 307 -3.08 6.55 3.55
C ASN A 307 -2.50 7.44 2.45
N THR A 308 -1.67 8.39 2.85
CA THR A 308 -0.75 9.10 1.97
C THR A 308 0.67 8.75 2.34
N VAL A 309 1.55 8.69 1.34
CA VAL A 309 2.97 8.44 1.51
C VAL A 309 3.73 9.30 0.53
N SER A 310 4.81 9.93 0.96
CA SER A 310 5.72 10.61 0.04
C SER A 310 6.22 9.62 -1.02
N SER A 311 6.07 9.99 -2.29
CA SER A 311 6.65 9.31 -3.46
C SER A 311 8.06 8.75 -3.20
N LYS A 312 8.93 9.48 -2.50
CA LYS A 312 10.32 9.06 -2.17
C LYS A 312 10.41 7.75 -1.40
N ASP A 313 9.41 7.45 -0.59
CA ASP A 313 9.38 6.28 0.28
C ASP A 313 8.67 5.08 -0.35
N SER A 314 8.00 5.27 -1.50
CA SER A 314 7.20 4.25 -2.19
C SER A 314 7.54 4.09 -3.67
N ALA A 315 8.13 2.95 -4.01
CA ALA A 315 8.40 2.55 -5.39
C ALA A 315 7.12 2.41 -6.24
N LEU A 316 6.00 2.07 -5.61
CA LEU A 316 4.71 1.86 -6.29
C LEU A 316 3.94 3.17 -6.49
N VAL A 317 4.12 4.17 -5.61
CA VAL A 317 3.63 5.53 -5.86
C VAL A 317 4.43 6.18 -7.00
N GLN A 318 5.76 6.02 -7.01
CA GLN A 318 6.60 6.45 -8.14
C GLN A 318 6.18 5.79 -9.46
N LEU A 319 5.82 4.50 -9.44
CA LEU A 319 5.29 3.84 -10.63
C LEU A 319 3.92 4.42 -11.05
N ALA A 320 3.05 4.76 -10.09
CA ALA A 320 1.79 5.43 -10.38
C ALA A 320 2.02 6.80 -11.02
N ASP A 321 3.00 7.58 -10.56
CA ASP A 321 3.42 8.85 -11.20
C ASP A 321 3.92 8.61 -12.63
N VAL A 322 4.77 7.61 -12.86
CA VAL A 322 5.27 7.31 -14.22
C VAL A 322 4.12 7.02 -15.19
N VAL A 323 3.12 6.25 -14.74
CA VAL A 323 1.93 5.94 -15.51
C VAL A 323 1.04 7.18 -15.71
N ALA A 324 0.79 7.95 -14.65
CA ALA A 324 -0.01 9.17 -14.71
C ALA A 324 0.64 10.24 -15.62
N GLY A 325 1.94 10.46 -15.46
CA GLY A 325 2.73 11.40 -16.24
C GLY A 325 2.82 11.04 -17.73
N ALA A 326 2.94 9.75 -18.07
CA ALA A 326 2.86 9.29 -19.45
C ALA A 326 1.50 9.58 -20.09
N ALA A 327 0.41 9.28 -19.37
CA ALA A 327 -0.94 9.58 -19.83
C ALA A 327 -1.18 11.10 -19.97
N ASN A 328 -0.66 11.91 -19.02
CA ASN A 328 -0.70 13.36 -19.10
C ASN A 328 0.00 13.89 -20.33
N ARG A 329 1.16 13.32 -20.65
CA ARG A 329 1.92 13.72 -21.82
C ARG A 329 1.15 13.48 -23.11
N GLN A 330 0.36 12.40 -23.20
CA GLN A 330 -0.48 12.11 -24.36
C GLN A 330 -1.76 12.98 -24.40
N LEU A 331 -2.51 13.08 -23.29
CA LEU A 331 -3.82 13.75 -23.26
C LEU A 331 -3.73 15.28 -23.24
N ASN A 332 -2.68 15.84 -22.66
CA ASN A 332 -2.46 17.28 -22.60
C ASN A 332 -1.37 17.76 -23.57
N PHE A 333 -1.02 16.94 -24.56
CA PHE A 333 -0.01 17.27 -25.55
C PHE A 333 -0.33 18.58 -26.29
N LYS A 334 0.62 19.51 -26.28
CA LYS A 334 0.59 20.75 -27.08
C LYS A 334 1.98 21.00 -27.64
N GLY A 335 2.09 21.20 -28.96
CA GLY A 335 3.32 21.64 -29.63
C GLY A 335 4.10 20.54 -30.33
N GLU A 336 5.43 20.64 -30.30
CA GLU A 336 6.34 19.70 -30.96
C GLU A 336 6.76 18.56 -30.03
N ARG A 337 6.92 17.37 -30.62
CA ARG A 337 7.34 16.16 -29.90
C ARG A 337 8.81 16.25 -29.49
N ASN A 338 9.12 15.74 -28.31
CA ASN A 338 10.46 15.65 -27.73
C ASN A 338 10.66 14.31 -27.01
N TYR A 339 11.80 14.16 -26.33
CA TYR A 339 12.19 12.91 -25.63
C TYR A 339 11.19 12.48 -24.54
N LYS A 340 10.41 13.39 -23.94
CA LYS A 340 9.36 13.00 -22.97
C LYS A 340 8.18 12.33 -23.65
N ASP A 341 7.90 12.67 -24.90
CA ASP A 341 6.88 12.00 -25.70
C ASP A 341 7.31 10.59 -26.09
N GLU A 342 8.60 10.40 -26.40
CA GLU A 342 9.18 9.08 -26.62
C GLU A 342 9.11 8.21 -25.36
N ILE A 343 9.44 8.77 -24.19
CA ILE A 343 9.32 8.06 -22.91
C ILE A 343 7.86 7.74 -22.60
N ALA A 344 6.93 8.68 -22.82
CA ALA A 344 5.51 8.45 -22.61
C ALA A 344 5.00 7.28 -23.46
N ASP A 345 5.31 7.29 -24.75
CA ASP A 345 4.92 6.20 -25.65
C ASP A 345 5.53 4.87 -25.21
N ARG A 346 6.80 4.87 -24.77
CA ARG A 346 7.45 3.67 -24.24
C ARG A 346 6.74 3.11 -23.00
N VAL A 347 6.31 3.96 -22.07
CA VAL A 347 5.52 3.55 -20.90
C VAL A 347 4.22 2.91 -21.34
N MET A 348 3.49 3.54 -22.25
CA MET A 348 2.21 3.06 -22.74
C MET A 348 2.36 1.72 -23.49
N ASP A 349 3.40 1.59 -24.32
CA ASP A 349 3.66 0.38 -25.10
C ASP A 349 4.08 -0.80 -24.21
N VAL A 350 5.05 -0.61 -23.32
CA VAL A 350 5.59 -1.71 -22.48
C VAL A 350 4.57 -2.19 -21.46
N LEU A 351 3.73 -1.30 -20.94
CA LEU A 351 2.68 -1.64 -19.99
C LEU A 351 1.34 -2.00 -20.68
N GLU A 352 1.30 -1.91 -22.01
CA GLU A 352 0.14 -2.16 -22.87
C GLU A 352 -1.10 -1.29 -22.54
N LEU A 353 -0.84 -0.07 -22.10
CA LEU A 353 -1.87 0.89 -21.73
C LEU A 353 -2.45 1.52 -23.00
N LYS A 354 -3.78 1.48 -23.13
CA LYS A 354 -4.48 2.16 -24.22
C LYS A 354 -5.52 3.10 -23.66
N LEU A 355 -5.50 4.30 -24.21
CA LEU A 355 -6.46 5.33 -23.90
C LEU A 355 -7.72 5.11 -24.75
N GLU A 356 -8.84 4.76 -24.11
CA GLU A 356 -10.18 4.68 -24.73
C GLU A 356 -11.10 5.73 -24.08
N GLU A 357 -11.79 6.52 -24.90
CA GLU A 357 -12.82 7.45 -24.44
C GLU A 357 -14.13 6.69 -24.18
N ASP A 358 -14.51 6.54 -22.91
CA ASP A 358 -15.76 5.91 -22.52
C ASP A 358 -16.68 6.95 -21.84
N GLU A 359 -17.91 7.11 -22.35
CA GLU A 359 -18.92 8.01 -21.76
C GLU A 359 -19.48 7.40 -20.47
N ALA A 360 -19.08 7.95 -19.33
CA ALA A 360 -19.58 7.55 -18.02
C ALA A 360 -20.97 8.15 -17.72
N PRO A 361 -22.02 7.35 -17.44
CA PRO A 361 -23.29 7.90 -16.97
C PRO A 361 -23.09 8.69 -15.67
N GLY A 362 -23.40 9.99 -15.69
CA GLY A 362 -23.30 10.89 -14.54
C GLY A 362 -21.92 11.54 -14.32
N VAL A 363 -20.96 11.36 -15.24
CA VAL A 363 -19.67 12.04 -15.22
C VAL A 363 -19.33 12.52 -16.62
N ASP A 364 -19.20 13.85 -16.79
CA ASP A 364 -18.61 14.49 -17.98
C ASP A 364 -17.08 14.24 -17.99
N ALA A 365 -16.65 12.98 -17.86
CA ALA A 365 -15.26 12.56 -17.81
C ALA A 365 -14.98 11.52 -18.90
N ALA A 366 -13.82 11.67 -19.55
CA ALA A 366 -13.23 10.65 -20.39
C ALA A 366 -12.74 9.53 -19.47
N VAL A 367 -13.66 8.66 -19.06
CA VAL A 367 -13.30 7.61 -18.13
C VAL A 367 -12.62 6.51 -18.93
N LEU A 368 -11.34 6.34 -18.64
CA LEU A 368 -10.50 5.38 -19.30
C LEU A 368 -10.46 4.08 -18.49
N PHE A 369 -10.60 2.93 -19.11
CA PHE A 369 -10.22 1.66 -18.48
C PHE A 369 -9.52 0.80 -19.52
N ARG A 370 -8.30 0.34 -19.22
CA ARG A 370 -7.79 -0.87 -19.86
C ARG A 370 -6.85 -1.66 -18.94
N ILE A 371 -6.87 -2.98 -19.17
CA ILE A 371 -6.48 -4.17 -18.37
C ILE A 371 -4.99 -4.25 -17.99
#